data_AF-A0A0B8NYB2-F1
#
_entry.id   AF-A0A0B8NYB2-F1
#
_cell.length_a   1.000
_cell.length_b   1.000
_cell.length_c   1.000
_cell.angle_alpha   90.00
_cell.angle_beta   90.00
_cell.angle_gamma   90.00
#
_symmetry.space_group_name_H-M   'P 1'
#
loop_
_entity.id
_entity.type
_entity.pdbx_description
1 polymer ?
#
loop_
_entity_poly.entity_id
_entity_poly.type
_entity_poly.pdbx_seq_one_letter_code
_entity_poly.pdbx_strand_id
1 'polypeptide(L)'
;MVSEINRSLKQKYPTQTPSLADNTIKAQYDSAQKQKQWLETHAGKYLRPSNQWGQAISTQMIHTLQQAGLKKLWLGFDNWMPAFYQPEAVDMAKNAGYLVATYDSYNTAIERGKTIPG
;
A
#
# COMPACT_ATOMS: atom_id res chain seq x y z
N MET A 1 -4.66 -12.03 16.12
CA MET A 1 -5.81 -11.09 16.19
C MET A 1 -5.83 -10.14 14.99
N VAL A 2 -4.81 -9.29 14.79
CA VAL A 2 -4.72 -8.41 13.60
C VAL A 2 -4.67 -9.20 12.29
N SER A 3 -3.97 -10.34 12.28
CA SER A 3 -3.92 -11.28 11.15
C SER A 3 -5.32 -11.75 10.70
N GLU A 4 -6.22 -11.99 11.66
CA GLU A 4 -7.57 -12.49 11.40
C GLU A 4 -8.48 -11.42 10.84
N ILE A 5 -8.38 -10.19 11.36
CA ILE A 5 -9.11 -9.04 10.80
C ILE A 5 -8.68 -8.82 9.34
N ASN A 6 -7.37 -8.82 9.08
CA ASN A 6 -6.83 -8.67 7.73
C ASN A 6 -7.28 -9.81 6.81
N ARG A 7 -7.30 -11.05 7.31
CA ARG A 7 -7.77 -12.22 6.57
C ARG A 7 -9.26 -12.11 6.21
N SER A 8 -10.11 -11.79 7.18
CA SER A 8 -11.55 -11.61 6.95
C SER A 8 -11.84 -10.45 5.99
N LEU A 9 -11.07 -9.36 6.06
CA LEU A 9 -11.24 -8.23 5.13
C LEU A 9 -10.86 -8.60 3.69
N LYS A 10 -9.77 -9.35 3.51
CA LYS A 10 -9.41 -9.89 2.18
C LYS A 10 -10.46 -10.85 1.63
N GLN A 11 -11.09 -11.66 2.48
CA GLN A 11 -12.20 -12.53 2.08
C GLN A 11 -13.46 -11.73 1.71
N LYS A 12 -13.73 -10.62 2.42
CA LYS A 12 -14.88 -9.76 2.16
C LYS A 12 -14.74 -8.93 0.87
N TYR A 13 -13.51 -8.53 0.54
CA TYR A 13 -13.20 -7.74 -0.64
C TYR A 13 -12.18 -8.48 -1.55
N PRO A 14 -12.57 -9.63 -2.13
CA PRO A 14 -11.66 -10.44 -2.91
C PRO A 14 -11.24 -9.73 -4.20
N THR A 15 -9.99 -9.94 -4.59
CA THR A 15 -9.44 -9.52 -5.88
C THR A 15 -9.28 -10.74 -6.76
N GLN A 16 -9.54 -10.60 -8.06
CA GLN A 16 -9.31 -11.67 -9.02
C GLN A 16 -7.81 -11.99 -9.11
N THR A 17 -7.47 -13.23 -9.46
CA THR A 17 -6.09 -13.60 -9.76
C THR A 17 -5.65 -12.91 -11.05
N PRO A 18 -4.48 -12.24 -11.08
CA PRO A 18 -3.96 -11.63 -12.29
C PRO A 18 -3.86 -12.64 -13.44
N SER A 19 -4.15 -12.17 -14.66
CA SER A 19 -4.00 -12.91 -15.90
C SER A 19 -3.14 -12.11 -16.89
N LEU A 20 -2.77 -12.72 -18.02
CA LEU A 20 -2.06 -12.01 -19.10
C LEU A 20 -2.90 -10.87 -19.71
N ALA A 21 -4.22 -10.97 -19.64
CA ALA A 21 -5.13 -9.96 -20.19
C ALA A 21 -5.44 -8.84 -19.18
N ASP A 22 -5.30 -9.10 -17.89
CA ASP A 22 -5.62 -8.16 -16.82
C ASP A 22 -4.74 -8.42 -15.60
N ASN A 23 -3.88 -7.46 -15.27
CA ASN A 23 -3.01 -7.51 -14.09
C ASN A 23 -3.76 -7.19 -12.78
N THR A 24 -5.04 -6.83 -12.85
CA THR A 24 -5.96 -6.55 -11.73
C THR A 24 -5.54 -5.39 -10.82
N ILE A 25 -4.60 -4.54 -11.25
CA ILE A 25 -4.06 -3.43 -10.44
C ILE A 25 -5.19 -2.52 -9.91
N LYS A 26 -6.13 -2.14 -10.79
CA LYS A 26 -7.26 -1.30 -10.42
C LYS A 26 -8.19 -1.97 -9.39
N ALA A 27 -8.44 -3.28 -9.55
CA ALA A 27 -9.24 -4.04 -8.60
C ALA A 27 -8.55 -4.19 -7.24
N GLN A 28 -7.21 -4.34 -7.24
CA GLN A 28 -6.41 -4.36 -6.01
C GLN A 28 -6.45 -3.01 -5.28
N TYR A 29 -6.32 -1.90 -6.00
CA TYR A 29 -6.50 -0.55 -5.44
C TYR A 29 -7.90 -0.38 -4.84
N ASP A 30 -8.96 -0.70 -5.59
CA ASP A 30 -10.34 -0.55 -5.14
C ASP A 30 -10.62 -1.43 -3.90
N SER A 31 -10.06 -2.64 -3.84
CA SER A 31 -10.15 -3.52 -2.68
C SER A 31 -9.44 -2.93 -1.46
N ALA A 32 -8.21 -2.41 -1.62
CA ALA A 32 -7.46 -1.79 -0.53
C ALA A 32 -8.21 -0.60 0.07
N GLN A 33 -8.81 0.25 -0.78
CA GLN A 33 -9.64 1.37 -0.36
C GLN A 33 -10.90 0.92 0.40
N LYS A 34 -11.59 -0.11 -0.08
CA LYS A 34 -12.76 -0.68 0.62
C LYS A 34 -12.39 -1.27 1.99
N GLN A 35 -11.25 -1.94 2.10
CA GLN A 35 -10.75 -2.47 3.37
C GLN A 35 -10.43 -1.35 4.36
N LYS A 36 -9.74 -0.30 3.92
CA LYS A 36 -9.44 0.90 4.72
C LYS A 36 -10.73 1.56 5.21
N GLN A 37 -11.68 1.83 4.31
CA GLN A 37 -12.97 2.42 4.65
C GLN A 37 -13.75 1.58 5.66
N TRP A 38 -13.77 0.26 5.49
CA TRP A 38 -14.47 -0.62 6.41
C TRP A 38 -13.89 -0.54 7.83
N LEU A 39 -12.55 -0.55 7.94
CA LEU A 39 -11.85 -0.43 9.22
C LEU A 39 -12.12 0.92 9.89
N GLU A 40 -12.09 2.01 9.13
CA GLU A 40 -12.43 3.34 9.63
C GLU A 40 -13.85 3.37 10.22
N THR A 41 -14.83 2.86 9.46
CA THR A 41 -16.23 2.88 9.87
C THR A 41 -16.53 1.98 11.08
N HIS A 42 -15.94 0.78 11.15
CA HIS A 42 -16.33 -0.24 12.14
C HIS A 42 -15.38 -0.35 13.32
N ALA A 43 -14.10 -0.04 13.12
CA ALA A 43 -13.05 -0.18 14.12
C ALA A 43 -12.33 1.14 14.43
N GLY A 44 -12.64 2.24 13.74
CA GLY A 44 -11.94 3.52 13.87
C GLY A 44 -11.85 4.05 15.31
N LYS A 45 -12.88 3.83 16.13
CA LYS A 45 -12.87 4.21 17.57
C LYS A 45 -11.78 3.51 18.41
N TYR A 46 -11.23 2.40 17.92
CA TYR A 46 -10.20 1.61 18.58
C TYR A 46 -8.84 1.72 17.90
N LEU A 47 -8.76 2.44 16.78
CA LEU A 47 -7.58 2.57 15.95
C LEU A 47 -7.11 4.02 15.97
N ARG A 48 -5.84 4.24 15.61
CA ARG A 48 -5.37 5.59 15.29
C ARG A 48 -6.14 6.12 14.07
N PRO A 49 -6.17 7.43 13.83
CA PRO A 49 -6.67 7.98 12.57
C PRO A 49 -6.03 7.30 11.36
N SER A 50 -6.82 7.02 10.33
CA SER A 50 -6.38 6.22 9.18
C SER A 50 -5.32 6.86 8.31
N ASN A 51 -5.24 8.20 8.33
CA ASN A 51 -4.13 8.95 7.75
C ASN A 51 -2.78 8.74 8.48
N GLN A 52 -2.79 8.05 9.62
CA GLN A 52 -1.59 7.63 10.36
C GLN A 52 -1.31 6.14 10.22
N TRP A 53 -2.06 5.40 9.40
CA TRP A 53 -1.82 3.98 9.14
C TRP A 53 -0.74 3.81 8.07
N GLY A 54 0.21 2.90 8.28
CA GLY A 54 1.31 2.62 7.35
C GLY A 54 2.64 3.18 7.86
N GLN A 55 3.65 2.30 7.91
CA GLN A 55 4.99 2.65 8.38
C GLN A 55 5.94 3.10 7.25
N ALA A 56 5.57 2.88 5.98
CA ALA A 56 6.44 3.12 4.83
C ALA A 56 6.20 4.48 4.16
N ILE A 57 4.96 4.80 3.77
CA ILE A 57 4.62 6.09 3.14
C ILE A 57 3.41 6.71 3.86
N SER A 58 3.59 7.93 4.38
CA SER A 58 2.53 8.71 5.02
C SER A 58 2.73 10.19 4.75
N THR A 59 1.65 10.98 4.80
CA THR A 59 1.72 12.43 4.63
C THR A 59 2.60 13.09 5.69
N GLN A 60 2.59 12.55 6.92
CA GLN A 60 3.45 13.04 8.01
C GLN A 60 4.94 12.84 7.71
N MET A 61 5.32 11.71 7.13
CA MET A 61 6.70 11.46 6.69
C MET A 61 7.10 12.47 5.63
N ILE A 62 6.27 12.66 4.58
CA ILE A 62 6.57 13.62 3.51
C ILE A 62 6.72 15.04 4.05
N HIS A 63 5.81 15.46 4.94
CA HIS A 63 5.89 16.76 5.60
C HIS A 63 7.22 16.91 6.37
N THR A 64 7.64 15.88 7.10
CA THR A 64 8.90 15.91 7.87
C THR A 64 10.11 16.05 6.94
N LEU A 65 10.13 15.36 5.80
CA LEU A 65 11.21 15.46 4.80
C LEU A 65 11.28 16.86 4.17
N GLN A 66 10.12 17.46 3.87
CA GLN A 66 10.04 18.83 3.36
C GLN A 66 10.52 19.86 4.39
N GLN A 67 10.11 19.72 5.66
CA GLN A 67 10.55 20.59 6.75
C GLN A 67 12.05 20.49 7.02
N ALA A 68 12.65 19.32 6.79
CA ALA A 68 14.09 19.15 6.83
C ALA A 68 14.83 19.80 5.64
N GLY A 69 14.12 20.44 4.71
CA GLY A 69 14.68 21.12 3.56
C GLY A 69 15.13 20.17 2.43
N LEU A 70 14.71 18.90 2.45
CA LEU A 70 15.05 17.93 1.42
C LEU A 70 14.16 18.17 0.19
N LYS A 71 14.76 18.67 -0.89
CA LYS A 71 14.03 19.10 -2.10
C LYS A 71 14.00 18.06 -3.22
N LYS A 72 14.90 17.07 -3.19
CA LYS A 72 15.01 16.01 -4.21
C LYS A 72 15.32 14.70 -3.52
N LEU A 73 14.35 13.79 -3.54
CA LEU A 73 14.46 12.46 -2.94
C LEU A 73 13.91 11.42 -3.90
N TRP A 74 14.45 10.21 -3.82
CA TRP A 74 13.87 9.02 -4.39
C TRP A 74 13.38 8.13 -3.26
N LEU A 75 12.07 7.86 -3.24
CA LEU A 75 11.40 7.01 -2.27
C LEU A 75 11.11 5.66 -2.92
N GLY A 76 11.96 4.68 -2.63
CA GLY A 76 11.82 3.29 -3.05
C GLY A 76 11.11 2.46 -1.97
N PHE A 77 10.04 1.77 -2.35
CA PHE A 77 9.28 0.90 -1.45
C PHE A 77 9.45 -0.58 -1.83
N ASP A 78 9.41 -1.47 -0.85
CA ASP A 78 9.54 -2.92 -1.03
C ASP A 78 8.34 -3.57 -1.73
N ASN A 79 7.17 -2.92 -1.68
CA ASN A 79 5.97 -3.35 -2.40
C ASN A 79 5.04 -2.16 -2.69
N TRP A 80 4.09 -2.33 -3.62
CA TRP A 80 3.18 -1.25 -4.04
C TRP A 80 1.95 -1.05 -3.15
N MET A 81 1.68 -1.95 -2.22
CA MET A 81 0.45 -1.89 -1.42
C MET A 81 0.34 -0.65 -0.52
N PRO A 82 1.41 -0.14 0.13
CA PRO A 82 1.39 1.13 0.85
C PRO A 82 0.85 2.30 0.03
N ALA A 83 1.19 2.37 -1.26
CA ALA A 83 0.68 3.40 -2.16
C ALA A 83 -0.83 3.28 -2.39
N PHE A 84 -1.37 2.06 -2.36
CA PHE A 84 -2.82 1.86 -2.48
C PHE A 84 -3.57 2.21 -1.20
N TYR A 85 -2.97 2.07 -0.02
CA TYR A 85 -3.60 2.48 1.23
C TYR A 85 -3.49 3.98 1.51
N GLN A 86 -2.44 4.63 1.01
CA GLN A 86 -2.16 6.06 1.22
C GLN A 86 -1.87 6.79 -0.11
N PRO A 87 -2.83 6.85 -1.04
CA PRO A 87 -2.64 7.55 -2.32
C PRO A 87 -2.32 9.04 -2.12
N GLU A 88 -2.86 9.67 -1.08
CA GLU A 88 -2.62 11.08 -0.75
C GLU A 88 -1.15 11.35 -0.40
N ALA A 89 -0.47 10.38 0.21
CA ALA A 89 0.95 10.49 0.53
C ALA A 89 1.83 10.41 -0.74
N VAL A 90 1.41 9.62 -1.73
CA VAL A 90 2.07 9.55 -3.04
C VAL A 90 1.92 10.87 -3.79
N ASP A 91 0.73 11.45 -3.80
CA ASP A 91 0.49 12.74 -4.44
C ASP A 91 1.25 13.87 -3.74
N MET A 92 1.31 13.86 -2.41
CA MET A 92 2.12 14.81 -1.65
C MET A 92 3.62 14.69 -1.99
N ALA A 93 4.14 13.46 -2.10
CA ALA A 93 5.53 13.23 -2.47
C ALA A 93 5.84 13.75 -3.89
N LYS A 94 4.95 13.48 -4.85
CA LYS A 94 5.07 14.00 -6.23
C LYS A 94 5.06 15.52 -6.26
N ASN A 95 4.15 16.15 -5.52
CA ASN A 95 4.05 17.62 -5.40
C ASN A 95 5.27 18.23 -4.71
N ALA A 96 5.94 17.48 -3.83
CA ALA A 96 7.20 17.87 -3.18
C ALA A 96 8.42 17.77 -4.12
N GLY A 97 8.26 17.28 -5.35
CA GLY A 97 9.35 17.06 -6.30
C GLY A 97 10.13 15.76 -6.08
N TYR A 98 9.55 14.80 -5.35
CA TYR A 98 10.16 13.50 -5.09
C TYR A 98 9.81 12.48 -6.19
N LEU A 99 10.73 11.57 -6.44
CA LEU A 99 10.47 10.38 -7.24
C LEU A 99 9.94 9.27 -6.32
N VAL A 100 8.87 8.61 -6.73
CA VAL A 100 8.26 7.50 -5.98
C VAL A 100 8.29 6.26 -6.87
N ALA A 101 8.88 5.17 -6.37
CA ALA A 101 8.91 3.90 -7.07
C ALA A 101 8.69 2.73 -6.10
N THR A 102 8.15 1.65 -6.62
CA THR A 102 8.00 0.39 -5.89
C THR A 102 8.94 -0.62 -6.51
N TYR A 103 9.67 -1.33 -5.66
CA TYR A 103 10.43 -2.49 -6.05
C TYR A 103 9.47 -3.64 -6.34
N ASP A 104 9.66 -4.27 -7.49
CA ASP A 104 8.99 -5.50 -7.86
C ASP A 104 9.98 -6.39 -8.62
N SER A 105 10.00 -7.68 -8.33
CA SER A 105 10.90 -8.65 -8.95
C SER A 105 10.11 -9.54 -9.90
N TYR A 106 10.27 -9.29 -11.20
CA TYR A 106 9.71 -10.14 -12.26
C TYR A 106 10.62 -11.30 -12.66
N ASN A 107 11.82 -11.38 -12.09
CA ASN A 107 12.87 -12.31 -12.54
C ASN A 107 12.96 -13.59 -11.71
N THR A 108 12.11 -13.76 -10.71
CA THR A 108 12.05 -15.01 -9.95
C THR A 108 11.15 -16.00 -10.69
N ALA A 109 11.74 -16.77 -11.61
CA ALA A 109 11.10 -17.97 -12.13
C ALA A 109 10.99 -19.00 -10.98
N ILE A 110 9.91 -18.90 -10.20
CA ILE A 110 9.56 -19.94 -9.23
C ILE A 110 8.99 -21.09 -10.05
N GLU A 111 9.61 -22.28 -9.95
CA GLU A 111 9.02 -23.50 -10.51
C GLU A 111 7.57 -23.65 -10.03
N ARG A 112 6.65 -23.99 -10.93
CA ARG A 112 5.25 -24.29 -10.57
C ARG A 112 5.22 -25.25 -9.38
N GLY A 113 4.65 -24.80 -8.27
CA GLY A 113 4.43 -25.62 -7.08
C GLY A 113 5.41 -25.41 -5.92
N LYS A 114 6.41 -24.54 -6.03
CA LYS A 114 7.25 -24.15 -4.88
C LYS A 114 6.78 -22.82 -4.29
N THR A 115 6.61 -22.78 -2.98
CA THR A 115 6.45 -21.53 -2.21
C THR A 115 7.81 -21.17 -1.62
N ILE A 116 8.17 -19.89 -1.67
CA ILE A 116 9.32 -19.37 -0.94
C ILE A 116 8.90 -19.31 0.54
N PRO A 117 9.61 -19.96 1.47
CA PRO A 117 9.36 -19.76 2.90
C PRO A 117 9.69 -18.31 3.26
N GLY A 118 8.79 -17.66 4.01
CA GLY A 118 9.03 -16.36 4.64
C GLY A 118 9.90 -16.47 5.88
#